data_AF-A0A945R8J4-F1
#
_entry.id   AF-A0A945R8J4-F1
#
_cell.length_a   1.000
_cell.length_b   1.000
_cell.length_c   1.000
_cell.angle_alpha   90.00
_cell.angle_beta   90.00
_cell.angle_gamma   90.00
#
_symmetry.space_group_name_H-M   'P 1'
#
loop_
_entity.id
_entity.type
_entity.pdbx_description
1 polymer ?
#
loop_
_entity_poly.entity_id
_entity_poly.type
_entity_poly.pdbx_seq_one_letter_code
_entity_poly.pdbx_strand_id
1 'polypeptide(L)'
;MRNFLLTILWMSIIGNAIQFLIMATATWQIISGSYSFSDLTLEVYVTQLAPWLSWIKTVLAAMLGDLGSAILTLPIFVISPMKFVAGLVIGWWANTELKNLSTEPALQ
;
A
#
# COMPACT_ATOMS: atom_id res chain seq x y z
N MET A 1 2.26 1.59 -25.12
CA MET A 1 1.12 1.57 -24.16
C MET A 1 1.07 0.30 -23.31
N ARG A 2 1.12 -0.91 -23.92
CA ARG A 2 1.10 -2.19 -23.19
C ARG A 2 2.14 -2.34 -22.08
N ASN A 3 3.42 -2.03 -22.35
CA ASN A 3 4.49 -2.17 -21.36
C ASN A 3 4.28 -1.27 -20.13
N PHE A 4 3.74 -0.06 -20.32
CA PHE A 4 3.43 0.86 -19.23
C PHE A 4 2.34 0.29 -18.31
N LEU A 5 1.26 -0.25 -18.87
CA LEU A 5 0.19 -0.89 -18.09
C LEU A 5 0.67 -2.15 -17.37
N LEU A 6 1.56 -2.94 -18.00
CA LEU A 6 2.19 -4.09 -17.35
C LEU A 6 3.03 -3.65 -16.14
N THR A 7 3.78 -2.55 -16.26
CA THR A 7 4.53 -1.99 -15.13
C THR A 7 3.60 -1.58 -14.00
N ILE A 8 2.48 -0.88 -14.28
CA ILE A 8 1.49 -0.52 -13.26
C ILE A 8 0.90 -1.76 -12.58
N LEU A 9 0.55 -2.78 -13.36
CA LEU A 9 -0.01 -4.02 -12.83
C LEU A 9 0.97 -4.73 -11.90
N TRP A 10 2.23 -4.87 -12.31
CA TRP A 10 3.27 -5.48 -11.47
C TRP A 10 3.54 -4.67 -10.20
N MET A 11 3.60 -3.33 -10.31
CA MET A 11 3.75 -2.45 -9.15
C MET A 11 2.57 -2.59 -8.18
N SER A 12 1.34 -2.71 -8.69
CA SER A 12 0.15 -2.97 -7.87
C SER A 12 0.21 -4.33 -7.17
N ILE A 13 0.60 -5.40 -7.88
CA ILE A 13 0.72 -6.75 -7.30
C ILE A 13 1.77 -6.78 -6.19
N ILE A 14 2.98 -6.27 -6.47
CA ILE A 14 4.08 -6.25 -5.49
C ILE A 14 3.69 -5.35 -4.30
N GLY A 15 3.13 -4.17 -4.57
CA GLY A 15 2.68 -3.24 -3.53
C GLY A 15 1.64 -3.87 -2.61
N ASN A 16 0.66 -4.58 -3.17
CA ASN A 16 -0.36 -5.27 -2.38
C ASN A 16 0.18 -6.48 -1.61
N ALA A 17 1.16 -7.21 -2.15
CA ALA A 17 1.81 -8.29 -1.42
C ALA A 17 2.54 -7.76 -0.18
N ILE A 18 3.27 -6.64 -0.32
CA ILE A 18 3.91 -5.95 0.82
C ILE A 18 2.84 -5.45 1.80
N GLN A 19 1.75 -4.85 1.30
CA GLN A 19 0.67 -4.35 2.15
C GLN A 19 -0.01 -5.49 2.93
N PHE A 20 -0.18 -6.66 2.32
CA PHE A 20 -0.70 -7.85 2.98
C PHE A 20 0.24 -8.34 4.09
N LEU A 21 1.56 -8.35 3.86
CA LEU A 21 2.54 -8.67 4.90
C LEU A 21 2.48 -7.66 6.07
N ILE A 22 2.28 -6.38 5.76
CA ILE A 22 2.09 -5.34 6.79
C ILE A 22 0.83 -5.62 7.61
N MET A 23 -0.28 -5.98 6.97
CA MET A 23 -1.52 -6.35 7.67
C MET A 23 -1.32 -7.60 8.53
N ALA A 24 -0.70 -8.65 8.01
CA ALA A 24 -0.48 -9.90 8.73
C ALA A 24 0.39 -9.70 9.97
N THR A 25 1.49 -8.95 9.83
CA THR A 25 2.39 -8.64 10.96
C THR A 25 1.72 -7.72 11.99
N ALA A 26 0.98 -6.68 11.55
CA ALA A 26 0.21 -5.84 12.46
C ALA A 26 -0.85 -6.65 13.22
N THR A 27 -1.54 -7.58 12.53
CA THR A 27 -2.53 -8.48 13.14
C THR A 27 -1.87 -9.38 14.19
N TRP A 28 -0.71 -9.94 13.87
CA TRP A 28 0.05 -10.79 14.79
C TRP A 28 0.39 -10.06 16.09
N GLN A 29 0.83 -8.80 16.00
CA GLN A 29 1.20 -7.98 17.16
C GLN A 29 0.02 -7.67 18.10
N ILE A 30 -1.19 -7.59 17.55
CA ILE A 30 -2.41 -7.39 18.33
C ILE A 30 -2.83 -8.70 19.01
N ILE A 31 -2.82 -9.81 18.25
CA ILE A 31 -3.19 -11.13 18.77
C ILE A 31 -2.19 -11.60 19.85
N SER A 32 -0.91 -11.28 19.70
CA SER A 32 0.12 -11.60 20.71
C SER A 32 0.02 -10.74 21.97
N GLY A 33 -0.85 -9.73 22.00
CA GLY A 33 -1.01 -8.80 23.12
C GLY A 33 0.14 -7.80 23.27
N SER A 34 1.02 -7.67 22.26
CA SER A 34 2.16 -6.75 22.29
C SER A 34 1.72 -5.29 22.07
N TYR A 35 0.62 -5.09 21.33
CA TYR A 35 0.03 -3.77 21.08
C TYR A 35 -1.50 -3.86 21.12
N SER A 36 -2.15 -2.76 21.51
CA SER A 36 -3.59 -2.60 21.27
C SER A 36 -3.86 -2.08 19.86
N PHE A 37 -5.13 -2.19 19.43
CA PHE A 37 -5.56 -1.76 18.09
C PHE A 37 -5.38 -0.25 17.84
N SER A 38 -5.53 0.57 18.89
CA SER A 38 -5.34 2.02 18.83
C SER A 38 -3.88 2.43 18.95
N ASP A 39 -3.07 1.67 19.70
CA ASP A 39 -1.69 2.05 20.00
C ASP A 39 -0.73 1.74 18.85
N LEU A 40 -1.10 0.78 17.99
CA LEU A 40 -0.31 0.43 16.81
C LEU A 40 -0.56 1.43 15.66
N THR A 41 0.00 2.62 15.80
CA THR A 41 -0.01 3.66 14.75
C THR A 41 0.96 3.33 13.62
N LEU A 42 0.79 3.99 12.48
CA LEU A 42 1.72 3.87 11.35
C LEU A 42 3.15 4.27 11.78
N GLU A 43 3.29 5.30 12.60
CA GLU A 43 4.57 5.71 13.16
C GLU A 43 5.23 4.61 14.00
N VAL A 44 4.49 4.05 14.97
CA VAL A 44 5.00 2.98 15.85
C VAL A 44 5.41 1.78 15.01
N TYR A 45 4.56 1.38 14.07
CA TYR A 45 4.84 0.25 13.20
C TYR A 45 6.12 0.46 12.36
N VAL A 46 6.25 1.63 11.72
CA VAL A 46 7.40 1.93 10.84
C VAL A 46 8.69 2.12 11.63
N THR A 47 8.62 2.54 12.89
CA THR A 47 9.83 2.76 13.72
C THR A 47 10.26 1.51 14.47
N GLN A 48 9.32 0.68 14.95
CA GLN A 48 9.61 -0.42 15.86
C GLN A 48 9.51 -1.80 15.20
N LEU A 49 8.60 -1.99 14.24
CA LEU A 49 8.34 -3.29 13.61
C LEU A 49 8.93 -3.42 12.22
N ALA A 50 8.91 -2.33 11.44
CA ALA A 50 9.44 -2.29 10.08
C ALA A 50 10.34 -1.06 9.84
N PRO A 51 11.52 -0.98 10.49
CA PRO A 51 12.44 0.17 10.36
C PRO A 51 12.88 0.45 8.93
N TRP A 52 12.90 -0.57 8.08
CA TRP A 52 13.20 -0.46 6.65
C TRP A 52 12.16 0.36 5.88
N LEU A 53 10.98 0.62 6.46
CA LEU A 53 9.95 1.53 5.93
C LEU A 53 10.10 2.97 6.44
N SER A 54 11.11 3.28 7.25
CA SER A 54 11.30 4.62 7.86
C SER A 54 11.36 5.76 6.84
N TRP A 55 11.82 5.47 5.62
CA TRP A 55 11.81 6.42 4.50
C TRP A 55 10.41 6.97 4.17
N ILE A 56 9.33 6.22 4.49
CA ILE A 56 7.94 6.69 4.30
C ILE A 56 7.68 7.94 5.14
N LYS A 57 8.26 8.05 6.34
CA LYS A 57 8.11 9.25 7.18
C LYS A 57 8.67 10.48 6.45
N THR A 58 9.87 10.36 5.89
CA THR A 58 10.53 11.43 5.14
C THR A 58 9.73 11.82 3.90
N VAL A 59 9.22 10.84 3.16
CA VAL A 59 8.40 11.10 1.96
C VAL A 59 7.09 11.79 2.31
N LEU A 60 6.38 11.33 3.34
CA LEU A 60 5.13 11.95 3.78
C LEU A 60 5.35 13.39 4.25
N ALA A 61 6.38 13.64 5.07
CA ALA A 61 6.71 14.98 5.52
C ALA A 61 7.10 15.90 4.34
N ALA A 62 7.88 15.39 3.38
CA ALA A 62 8.30 16.17 2.22
C ALA A 62 7.14 16.51 1.26
N MET A 63 6.18 15.59 1.08
CA MET A 63 5.06 15.78 0.14
C MET A 63 3.88 16.53 0.75
N LEU A 64 3.61 16.34 2.04
CA LEU A 64 2.36 16.77 2.69
C LEU A 64 2.60 17.70 3.90
N GLY A 65 3.84 17.93 4.31
CA GLY A 65 4.16 18.76 5.48
C GLY A 65 3.47 18.24 6.74
N ASP A 66 2.76 19.12 7.44
CA ASP A 66 2.04 18.81 8.68
C ASP A 66 0.95 17.74 8.50
N LEU A 67 0.33 17.66 7.31
CA LEU A 67 -0.63 16.60 7.00
C LEU A 67 0.05 15.23 6.92
N GLY A 68 1.30 15.18 6.47
CA GLY A 68 2.10 13.94 6.45
C GLY A 68 2.33 13.40 7.85
N SER A 69 2.64 14.29 8.80
CA SER A 69 2.77 13.94 10.22
C SER A 69 1.46 13.45 10.82
N ALA A 70 0.32 14.05 10.45
CA ALA A 70 -1.00 13.60 10.90
C ALA A 70 -1.37 12.20 10.37
N ILE A 71 -0.92 11.83 9.17
CA ILE A 71 -1.13 10.47 8.63
C ILE A 71 -0.33 9.44 9.42
N LEU A 72 0.86 9.80 9.91
CA LEU A 72 1.71 8.89 10.69
C LEU A 72 1.09 8.52 12.05
N THR A 73 0.23 9.38 12.61
CA THR A 73 -0.44 9.11 13.88
C THR A 73 -1.67 8.22 13.74
N LEU A 74 -2.14 7.94 12.52
CA LEU A 74 -3.31 7.09 12.31
C LEU A 74 -2.98 5.62 12.62
N PRO A 75 -3.94 4.85 13.17
CA PRO A 75 -3.79 3.42 13.39
C PRO A 75 -3.48 2.69 12.09
N ILE A 76 -2.53 1.76 12.12
CA ILE A 76 -2.13 1.05 10.90
C ILE A 76 -3.28 0.24 10.30
N PHE A 77 -4.20 -0.22 11.14
CA PHE A 77 -5.39 -0.94 10.72
C PHE A 77 -6.43 -0.09 10.00
N VAL A 78 -6.33 1.24 10.05
CA VAL A 78 -7.18 2.13 9.25
C VAL A 78 -6.52 2.37 7.89
N ILE A 79 -5.24 2.75 7.89
CA ILE A 79 -4.52 3.09 6.66
C ILE A 79 -4.28 1.85 5.78
N SER A 80 -3.87 0.74 6.38
CA SER A 80 -3.39 -0.43 5.66
C SER A 80 -4.47 -1.07 4.76
N PRO A 81 -5.70 -1.33 5.24
CA PRO A 81 -6.79 -1.80 4.38
C PRO A 81 -7.16 -0.81 3.28
N MET A 82 -7.18 0.50 3.58
CA MET A 82 -7.47 1.52 2.56
C MET A 82 -6.45 1.48 1.42
N LYS A 83 -5.15 1.38 1.74
CA LYS A 83 -4.08 1.27 0.74
C LYS A 83 -4.18 -0.03 -0.05
N PHE A 84 -4.52 -1.13 0.60
CA PHE A 84 -4.71 -2.43 -0.06
C PHE A 84 -5.86 -2.38 -1.09
N VAL A 85 -7.02 -1.83 -0.70
CA VAL A 85 -8.17 -1.65 -1.61
C VAL A 85 -7.80 -0.73 -2.78
N ALA A 86 -7.14 0.40 -2.52
CA ALA A 86 -6.68 1.30 -3.58
C ALA A 86 -5.74 0.58 -4.57
N GLY A 87 -4.79 -0.20 -4.06
CA GLY A 87 -3.89 -1.01 -4.88
C GLY A 87 -4.64 -2.03 -5.75
N LEU A 88 -5.63 -2.72 -5.19
CA LEU A 88 -6.48 -3.67 -5.94
C LEU A 88 -7.28 -2.98 -7.04
N VAL A 89 -7.88 -1.82 -6.77
CA VAL A 89 -8.62 -1.04 -7.77
C VAL A 89 -7.71 -0.62 -8.93
N ILE A 90 -6.50 -0.12 -8.63
CA ILE A 90 -5.52 0.27 -9.65
C ILE A 90 -5.07 -0.95 -10.47
N GLY A 91 -4.79 -2.08 -9.82
CA GLY A 91 -4.39 -3.31 -10.50
C GLY A 91 -5.48 -3.87 -11.39
N TRP A 92 -6.74 -3.84 -10.92
CA TRP A 92 -7.88 -4.28 -11.71
C TRP A 92 -8.12 -3.39 -12.93
N TRP A 93 -8.04 -2.07 -12.76
CA TRP A 93 -8.11 -1.13 -13.87
C TRP A 93 -7.00 -1.39 -14.90
N ALA A 94 -5.74 -1.50 -14.47
CA ALA A 94 -4.61 -1.75 -15.37
C ALA A 94 -4.75 -3.07 -16.15
N ASN A 95 -5.25 -4.11 -15.50
CA ASN A 95 -5.53 -5.40 -16.13
C ASN A 95 -6.66 -5.30 -17.17
N THR A 96 -7.70 -4.52 -16.88
CA THR A 96 -8.82 -4.30 -17.80
C THR A 96 -8.35 -3.61 -19.07
N GLU A 97 -7.53 -2.58 -18.97
CA GLU A 97 -6.99 -1.90 -20.16
C GLU A 97 -5.99 -2.73 -20.95
N LEU A 98 -5.24 -3.60 -20.27
CA LEU A 98 -4.38 -4.57 -20.95
C LEU A 98 -5.17 -5.57 -21.79
N LYS A 99 -6.33 -6.01 -21.28
CA LYS A 99 -7.23 -6.90 -22.00
C LYS A 99 -7.85 -6.19 -23.20
N ASN A 100 -8.33 -4.97 -23.02
CA ASN A 100 -8.93 -4.15 -24.08
C ASN A 100 -7.96 -3.93 -25.25
N LEU A 101 -6.68 -3.64 -24.96
CA LEU A 101 -5.62 -3.52 -25.97
C LEU A 101 -5.28 -4.83 -26.70
N SER A 102 -5.58 -5.99 -26.09
CA SER A 102 -5.32 -7.30 -26.70
C SER A 102 -6.50 -7.78 -27.56
N THR A 103 -7.68 -7.19 -27.39
CA THR A 103 -8.91 -7.49 -28.16
C THR A 103 -9.16 -6.52 -29.31
N GLU A 104 -8.34 -5.48 -29.47
CA GLU A 104 -8.41 -4.59 -30.62
C GLU A 104 -8.01 -5.41 -31.87
N PRO A 105 -8.93 -5.67 -32.82
CA PRO A 105 -8.58 -6.39 -34.03
C PRO A 105 -7.52 -5.56 -34.74
N ALA A 106 -6.45 -6.22 -35.20
CA ALA A 106 -5.54 -5.61 -36.14
C ALA A 106 -6.37 -5.18 -37.37
N LEU A 107 -6.73 -3.90 -37.45
CA LEU A 107 -7.13 -3.29 -38.69
C LEU A 107 -5.86 -3.21 -39.54
N GLN A 108 -5.55 -4.31 -40.22
CA GLN A 108 -4.71 -4.41 -41.41
C GLN A 108 -4.88 -5.78 -42.05
#